data_AF-A0A1S9V760-F1
#
_entry.id   AF-A0A1S9V760-F1
#
_cell.length_a   1.000
_cell.length_b   1.000
_cell.length_c   1.000
_cell.angle_alpha   90.00
_cell.angle_beta   90.00
_cell.angle_gamma   90.00
#
_symmetry.space_group_name_H-M   'P 1'
#
loop_
_entity.id
_entity.type
_entity.pdbx_description
1 polymer ?
#
loop_
_entity_poly.entity_id
_entity_poly.type
_entity_poly.pdbx_seq_one_letter_code
_entity_poly.pdbx_strand_id
1 'polypeptide(L)'
;MGLTLEGLEHCFNEANNEGSEYVAVVIRMEGFPEDEVIINDHYNIVSKLEYYKKTYNEDLVHKYAPGISIVGFTHGYSFLNIQRKLGLLERNND
;
A
#
# COMPACT_ATOMS: atom_id res chain seq x y z
N MET A 1 11.46 -4.78 4.33
CA MET A 1 10.50 -5.63 3.60
C MET A 1 10.65 -5.36 2.11
N GLY A 2 10.65 -6.39 1.26
CA GLY A 2 10.75 -6.21 -0.19
C GLY A 2 9.42 -5.75 -0.81
N LEU A 3 9.47 -5.05 -1.95
CA LEU A 3 8.30 -4.71 -2.76
C LEU A 3 7.85 -5.94 -3.57
N THR A 4 7.26 -6.91 -2.89
CA THR A 4 6.73 -8.16 -3.47
C THR A 4 5.35 -8.46 -2.90
N LEU A 5 4.62 -9.39 -3.51
CA LEU A 5 3.32 -9.84 -3.00
C LEU A 5 3.43 -10.43 -1.58
N GLU A 6 4.48 -11.20 -1.32
CA GLU A 6 4.79 -11.71 0.03
C GLU A 6 5.02 -10.56 1.02
N GLY A 7 5.75 -9.51 0.62
CA GLY A 7 5.97 -8.33 1.45
C GLY A 7 4.67 -7.58 1.75
N LEU A 8 3.80 -7.42 0.76
CA LEU A 8 2.48 -6.82 0.94
C LEU A 8 1.64 -7.66 1.92
N GLU A 9 1.62 -8.98 1.75
CA GLU A 9 0.91 -9.91 2.63
C GLU A 9 1.41 -9.82 4.08
N HIS A 10 2.73 -9.78 4.28
CA HIS A 10 3.30 -9.58 5.61
C HIS A 10 2.85 -8.26 6.24
N CYS A 11 2.90 -7.15 5.49
CA CYS A 11 2.44 -5.83 5.96
C CYS A 11 0.98 -5.87 6.44
N PHE A 12 0.09 -6.50 5.67
CA PHE A 12 -1.33 -6.56 6.00
C PHE A 12 -1.60 -7.47 7.19
N ASN A 13 -0.88 -8.59 7.30
CA ASN A 13 -0.97 -9.49 8.44
C ASN A 13 -0.46 -8.83 9.73
N GLU A 14 0.66 -8.10 9.67
CA GLU A 14 1.15 -7.28 10.79
C GLU A 14 0.10 -6.25 11.20
N ALA A 15 -0.46 -5.50 10.23
CA ALA A 15 -1.50 -4.51 10.51
C ALA A 15 -2.71 -5.09 11.23
N ASN A 16 -3.19 -6.26 10.79
CA ASN A 16 -4.32 -6.96 11.42
C ASN A 16 -3.98 -7.46 12.82
N ASN A 17 -2.76 -8.00 13.01
CA ASN A 17 -2.31 -8.54 14.31
C ASN A 17 -2.05 -7.43 15.34
N GLU A 18 -1.53 -6.28 14.90
CA GLU A 18 -1.21 -5.13 15.76
C GLU A 18 -2.39 -4.17 15.97
N GLY A 19 -3.55 -4.45 15.35
CA GLY A 19 -4.74 -3.60 15.43
C GLY A 19 -4.51 -2.21 14.82
N SER A 20 -3.75 -2.13 13.71
CA SER A 20 -3.58 -0.87 12.99
C SER A 20 -4.90 -0.37 12.43
N GLU A 21 -5.15 0.93 12.56
CA GLU A 21 -6.37 1.57 12.04
C GLU A 21 -6.43 1.58 10.50
N TYR A 22 -5.27 1.60 9.85
CA TYR A 22 -5.17 1.74 8.40
C TYR A 22 -4.07 0.89 7.78
N VAL A 23 -4.32 0.44 6.56
CA VAL A 23 -3.32 -0.03 5.60
C VAL A 23 -3.35 0.84 4.36
N ALA A 24 -2.19 1.10 3.77
CA ALA A 24 -2.07 1.93 2.58
C ALA A 24 -1.21 1.26 1.53
N VAL A 25 -1.56 1.49 0.27
CA VAL A 25 -0.73 1.15 -0.90
C VAL A 25 -0.50 2.41 -1.73
N VAL A 26 0.67 2.50 -2.35
CA VAL A 26 1.04 3.53 -3.32
C VAL A 26 0.95 2.91 -4.69
N ILE A 27 0.12 3.46 -5.56
CA ILE A 27 -0.16 2.96 -6.90
C ILE A 27 0.52 3.86 -7.93
N ARG A 28 1.30 3.25 -8.80
CA ARG A 28 1.76 3.87 -10.03
C ARG A 28 0.82 3.49 -11.17
N MET A 29 0.47 4.48 -11.98
CA MET A 29 -0.33 4.28 -13.19
C MET A 29 0.35 4.95 -14.38
N GLU A 30 0.62 4.18 -15.43
CA GLU A 30 1.17 4.71 -16.67
C GLU A 30 0.23 5.77 -17.28
N GLY A 31 0.81 6.89 -17.74
CA GLY A 31 0.07 8.03 -18.28
C GLY A 31 -0.29 9.10 -17.25
N PHE A 32 -0.05 8.86 -15.95
CA PHE A 32 -0.19 9.86 -14.89
C PHE A 32 1.20 10.25 -14.35
N PRO A 33 1.42 11.55 -14.03
CA PRO A 33 2.72 12.03 -13.63
C PRO A 33 3.10 11.65 -12.18
N GLU A 34 2.12 11.42 -11.32
CA GLU A 34 2.31 11.21 -9.89
C GLU A 34 1.69 9.90 -9.43
N ASP A 35 2.28 9.30 -8.41
CA ASP A 35 1.76 8.10 -7.77
C ASP A 35 0.59 8.44 -6.83
N GLU A 36 -0.41 7.58 -6.73
CA GLU A 36 -1.58 7.76 -5.86
C GLU A 36 -1.49 6.93 -4.59
N VAL A 37 -2.06 7.40 -3.47
CA VAL A 37 -2.12 6.63 -2.22
C VAL A 37 -3.56 6.19 -1.96
N ILE A 38 -3.78 4.87 -1.85
CA ILE A 38 -5.05 4.29 -1.43
C ILE A 38 -4.92 3.86 0.03
N ILE A 39 -5.71 4.47 0.91
CA ILE A 39 -5.80 4.11 2.33
C ILE A 39 -7.08 3.31 2.56
N ASN A 40 -6.96 2.16 3.23
CA ASN A 40 -8.07 1.30 3.60
C ASN A 40 -8.16 1.21 5.12
N ASP A 41 -9.39 1.30 5.63
CA ASP A 41 -9.73 1.15 7.04
C ASP A 41 -9.48 -0.28 7.56
N HIS A 42 -9.23 -0.42 8.87
CA HIS A 42 -8.92 -1.70 9.53
C HIS A 42 -9.95 -2.79 9.25
N TYR A 43 -11.24 -2.45 9.15
CA TYR A 43 -12.29 -3.43 8.82
C TYR A 43 -12.13 -4.06 7.44
N ASN A 44 -11.35 -3.43 6.55
CA ASN A 44 -11.14 -3.87 5.18
C ASN A 44 -9.79 -4.59 4.98
N ILE A 45 -8.94 -4.73 6.00
CA ILE A 45 -7.58 -5.28 5.83
C ILE A 45 -7.63 -6.68 5.18
N VAL A 46 -8.39 -7.61 5.76
CA VAL A 46 -8.45 -8.99 5.29
C VAL A 46 -9.01 -9.08 3.87
N SER A 47 -10.14 -8.41 3.61
CA SER A 47 -10.79 -8.44 2.29
C SER A 47 -9.96 -7.75 1.21
N LYS A 48 -9.23 -6.68 1.55
CA LYS A 48 -8.31 -5.98 0.65
C LYS A 48 -7.07 -6.81 0.35
N LEU A 49 -6.50 -7.51 1.34
CA LEU A 49 -5.39 -8.43 1.10
C LEU A 49 -5.76 -9.51 0.08
N GLU A 50 -6.92 -10.16 0.26
CA GLU A 50 -7.43 -11.16 -0.69
C GLU A 50 -7.62 -10.58 -2.10
N TYR A 51 -8.15 -9.36 -2.19
CA TYR A 51 -8.26 -8.65 -3.46
C TYR A 51 -6.88 -8.44 -4.12
N TYR A 52 -5.89 -7.95 -3.37
CA TYR A 52 -4.55 -7.69 -3.91
C TYR A 52 -3.86 -8.99 -4.37
N LYS A 53 -3.94 -10.08 -3.59
CA LYS A 53 -3.42 -11.41 -3.99
C LYS A 53 -4.05 -11.93 -5.28
N LYS A 54 -5.35 -11.69 -5.46
CA LYS A 54 -6.05 -12.07 -6.69
C LYS A 54 -5.62 -11.21 -7.88
N THR A 55 -5.46 -9.90 -7.70
CA THR A 55 -5.32 -8.93 -8.80
C THR A 55 -3.89 -8.57 -9.17
N TYR A 56 -2.91 -8.78 -8.30
CA TYR A 56 -1.50 -8.49 -8.54
C TYR A 56 -0.65 -9.75 -8.59
N ASN A 57 0.42 -9.73 -9.39
CA ASN A 57 1.43 -10.80 -9.43
C ASN A 57 2.49 -10.61 -8.33
N GLU A 58 3.51 -11.48 -8.31
CA GLU A 58 4.58 -11.44 -7.31
C GLU A 58 5.34 -10.12 -7.27
N ASP A 59 5.50 -9.48 -8.44
CA ASP A 59 6.18 -8.18 -8.61
C ASP A 59 5.24 -6.98 -8.41
N LEU A 60 4.04 -7.22 -7.86
CA LEU A 60 3.04 -6.19 -7.60
C LEU A 60 2.59 -5.41 -8.84
N VAL A 61 2.56 -6.06 -10.01
CA VAL A 61 1.96 -5.56 -11.25
C VAL A 61 0.54 -6.12 -11.39
N HIS A 62 -0.41 -5.27 -11.76
CA HIS A 62 -1.81 -5.66 -11.90
C HIS A 62 -2.00 -6.63 -13.07
N LYS A 63 -2.53 -7.82 -12.80
CA LYS A 63 -2.66 -8.94 -13.76
C LYS A 63 -3.58 -8.64 -14.95
N TYR A 64 -4.53 -7.72 -14.77
CA TYR A 64 -5.58 -7.43 -15.75
C TYR A 64 -5.53 -6.02 -16.33
N ALA A 65 -4.62 -5.17 -15.83
CA ALA A 65 -4.54 -3.77 -16.21
C ALA A 65 -3.05 -3.40 -16.35
N PRO A 66 -2.49 -3.60 -17.56
CA PRO A 66 -1.10 -3.23 -17.84
C PRO A 66 -0.85 -1.76 -17.49
N GLY A 67 0.36 -1.46 -16.99
CA GLY A 67 0.74 -0.10 -16.59
C GLY A 67 0.32 0.29 -15.16
N ILE A 68 -0.36 -0.58 -14.41
CA ILE A 68 -0.69 -0.37 -13.00
C ILE A 68 0.17 -1.26 -12.10
N SER A 69 0.84 -0.67 -11.11
CA SER A 69 1.61 -1.41 -10.10
C SER A 69 1.52 -0.78 -8.71
N ILE A 70 1.66 -1.61 -7.68
CA ILE A 70 1.88 -1.12 -6.31
C ILE A 70 3.39 -0.89 -6.15
N VAL A 71 3.78 0.36 -5.86
CA VAL A 71 5.18 0.79 -5.71
C VAL A 71 5.56 1.12 -4.28
N GLY A 72 4.61 0.99 -3.35
CA GLY A 72 4.82 1.18 -1.92
C GLY A 72 3.63 0.68 -1.11
N PHE A 73 3.85 0.33 0.15
CA PHE A 73 2.76 -0.02 1.06
C PHE A 73 3.22 0.16 2.51
N THR A 74 2.27 0.41 3.41
CA THR A 74 2.52 0.51 4.84
C THR A 74 1.22 0.34 5.63
N HIS A 75 1.32 0.34 6.96
CA HIS A 75 0.18 0.36 7.87
C HIS A 75 0.42 1.36 9.00
N GLY A 76 -0.63 1.82 9.66
CA GLY A 76 -0.49 2.80 10.74
C GLY A 76 -1.79 3.13 11.45
N TYR A 77 -1.65 3.81 12.57
CA TYR A 77 -2.77 4.19 13.45
C TYR A 77 -3.38 5.56 13.10
N SER A 78 -2.82 6.27 12.12
CA SER A 78 -3.33 7.56 11.63
C SER A 78 -2.80 7.88 10.24
N PHE A 79 -3.47 8.77 9.51
CA PHE A 79 -3.01 9.21 8.19
C PHE A 79 -1.64 9.90 8.24
N LEU A 80 -1.37 10.69 9.30
CA LEU A 80 -0.04 11.27 9.51
C LEU A 80 1.05 10.20 9.66
N ASN A 81 0.74 9.09 10.34
CA ASN A 81 1.67 7.98 10.45
C ASN A 81 1.92 7.30 9.10
N ILE A 82 0.87 7.08 8.30
CA ILE A 82 0.98 6.58 6.92
C ILE A 82 1.88 7.51 6.10
N GLN A 83 1.61 8.81 6.06
CA GLN A 83 2.40 9.79 5.30
C GLN A 83 3.86 9.79 5.73
N ARG A 84 4.13 9.76 7.05
CA ARG A 84 5.50 9.69 7.58
C ARG A 84 6.21 8.40 7.16
N LYS A 85 5.56 7.24 7.29
CA LYS A 85 6.16 5.94 6.91
C LYS A 85 6.41 5.83 5.41
N LEU A 86 5.57 6.47 4.59
CA LEU A 86 5.75 6.56 3.13
C LEU A 86 6.73 7.65 2.69
N GLY A 87 7.24 8.49 3.61
CA GLY A 87 8.14 9.60 3.27
C GLY A 87 7.48 10.73 2.47
N LEU A 88 6.16 10.88 2.59
CA LEU A 88 5.34 11.86 1.85
C LEU A 88 5.15 13.20 2.58
N LEU A 89 5.78 13.38 3.74
CA LEU A 89 5.81 14.68 4.39
C LEU A 89 6.80 15.57 3.63
N GLU A 90 6.37 16.78 3.28
CA GLU A 90 7.27 17.79 2.72
C GLU A 90 8.49 17.93 3.63
N ARG A 91 9.69 17.90 3.05
CA ARG A 91 10.84 18.49 3.72
C ARG A 91 10.57 19.99 3.68
N ASN A 92 10.21 20.56 4.82
CA ASN A 92 10.33 22.00 4.98
C ASN A 92 11.80 22.31 4.67
N ASN A 93 12.04 22.88 3.49
CA ASN A 93 13.33 23.49 3.17
C ASN A 93 13.32 24.81 3.94
N ASP A 94 13.77 24.74 5.20
CA ASP A 94 14.20 25.92 5.95
C ASP A 94 15.47 26.52 5.31
#